data_AF-E9J6X6-F1
#
_entry.id   AF-E9J6X6-F1
#
_cell.length_a   1.000
_cell.length_b   1.000
_cell.length_c   1.000
_cell.angle_alpha   90.00
_cell.angle_beta   90.00
_cell.angle_gamma   90.00
#
_symmetry.space_group_name_H-M   'P 1'
#
loop_
_entity.id
_entity.type
_entity.pdbx_description
1 polymer ?
#
loop_
_entity_poly.entity_id
_entity_poly.type
_entity_poly.pdbx_seq_one_letter_code
_entity_poly.pdbx_strand_id
1 'polypeptide(L)' 'YAKTDLVPHSQRAHIERVKNKLSAFYDEHNIAFYTAENLIPLIKNICLDSKIAHNLSLARSKCTKIVKEIIAKGKRKN' A
#
# COMPACT_ATOMS: atom_id res chain seq x y z
N TYR A 1 2.48 -5.00 28.78
CA TYR A 1 2.17 -3.66 28.25
C TYR A 1 2.66 -3.55 26.81
N ALA A 2 1.80 -3.85 25.83
CA ALA A 2 2.16 -3.74 24.42
C ALA A 2 2.14 -2.25 24.01
N LYS A 3 3.28 -1.70 23.62
CA LYS A 3 3.34 -0.43 22.90
C LYS A 3 2.75 -0.68 21.51
N THR A 4 1.45 -0.44 21.34
CA THR A 4 0.95 -0.08 20.02
C THR A 4 1.52 1.30 19.73
N ASP A 5 2.65 1.34 19.02
CA ASP A 5 3.17 2.58 18.45
C ASP A 5 2.08 3.13 17.51
N LEU A 6 1.25 4.03 18.04
CA LEU A 6 0.20 4.68 17.31
C LEU A 6 0.86 5.49 16.19
N VAL A 7 0.77 4.98 14.96
CA VAL A 7 1.19 5.68 13.75
C VAL A 7 0.62 7.10 13.81
N PRO A 8 1.48 8.14 13.88
CA PRO A 8 1.03 9.52 13.95
C PRO A 8 0.01 9.81 12.85
N HIS A 9 -1.00 10.61 13.17
CA HIS A 9 -2.04 10.97 12.20
C HIS A 9 -1.45 11.52 10.88
N SER A 10 -0.33 12.26 10.99
CA SER A 10 0.44 12.80 9.85
C SER A 10 1.06 11.74 8.94
N GLN A 11 1.29 10.51 9.40
CA GLN A 11 1.88 9.43 8.61
C GLN A 11 0.84 8.55 7.89
N ARG A 12 -0.41 8.55 8.35
CA ARG A 12 -1.48 7.72 7.75
C ARG A 12 -1.74 8.11 6.30
N ALA A 13 -1.80 9.41 5.99
CA ALA A 13 -1.99 9.89 4.64
C ALA A 13 -0.85 9.45 3.70
N HIS A 14 0.39 9.48 4.17
CA HIS A 14 1.54 9.00 3.42
C HIS A 14 1.48 7.48 3.19
N ILE A 15 1.11 6.69 4.20
CA ILE A 15 0.96 5.25 4.09
C ILE A 15 -0.11 4.88 3.06
N GLU A 16 -1.28 5.52 3.09
CA GLU A 16 -2.32 5.25 2.08
C GLU A 16 -1.90 5.72 0.67
N ARG A 17 -1.16 6.83 0.55
CA ARG A 17 -0.58 7.26 -0.73
C ARG A 17 0.39 6.21 -1.29
N VAL A 18 1.24 5.61 -0.46
CA VAL A 18 2.17 4.54 -0.88
C VAL A 18 1.39 3.30 -1.34
N LYS A 19 0.35 2.88 -0.60
CA LYS A 19 -0.50 1.75 -1.00
C LYS A 19 -1.18 1.97 -2.36
N ASN A 20 -1.68 3.19 -2.60
CA ASN A 20 -2.30 3.54 -3.86
C ASN A 20 -1.31 3.48 -5.01
N LYS A 21 -0.11 4.06 -4.83
CA LYS A 21 0.96 4.02 -5.84
C LYS A 21 1.40 2.59 -6.15
N LEU A 22 1.61 1.75 -5.13
CA LEU A 22 1.99 0.35 -5.33
C LEU A 22 0.89 -0.44 -6.03
N SER A 23 -0.37 -0.23 -5.66
CA SER A 23 -1.51 -0.93 -6.29
C SER A 23 -1.67 -0.53 -7.75
N ALA A 24 -1.48 0.76 -8.07
CA ALA A 24 -1.47 1.24 -9.45
C ALA A 24 -0.29 0.65 -10.25
N PHE A 25 0.91 0.63 -9.68
CA PHE A 25 2.09 0.01 -10.31
C PHE A 25 1.86 -1.47 -10.62
N TYR A 26 1.25 -2.21 -9.68
CA TYR A 26 0.91 -3.61 -9.93
C TYR A 26 -0.06 -3.78 -11.11
N ASP A 27 -1.09 -2.93 -11.20
CA ASP A 27 -2.10 -2.98 -12.26
C ASP A 27 -1.52 -2.58 -13.63
N GLU A 28 -0.79 -1.45 -13.67
CA GLU A 28 -0.19 -0.88 -14.88
C GLU A 28 0.81 -1.84 -15.54
N HIS A 29 1.57 -2.58 -14.74
CA HIS A 29 2.56 -3.53 -15.23
C HIS A 29 2.08 -4.99 -15.26
N ASN A 30 0.78 -5.24 -15.02
CA ASN A 30 0.21 -6.59 -14.95
C ASN A 30 0.99 -7.53 -14.00
N ILE A 31 1.48 -6.98 -12.89
CA ILE A 31 2.19 -7.74 -11.87
C ILE A 31 1.16 -8.34 -10.91
N ALA A 32 1.24 -9.64 -10.69
CA ALA A 32 0.25 -10.35 -9.91
C ALA A 32 0.21 -9.87 -8.45
N PHE A 33 -0.93 -9.36 -7.98
CA PHE A 33 -1.08 -8.77 -6.63
C PHE A 33 -0.67 -9.68 -5.46
N TYR A 34 -0.57 -11.00 -5.65
CA TYR A 34 -0.06 -11.90 -4.61
C TYR A 34 1.40 -11.59 -4.25
N THR A 35 2.17 -11.00 -5.17
CA THR A 35 3.57 -10.61 -4.92
C THR A 35 3.68 -9.58 -3.80
N ALA A 36 2.61 -8.85 -3.47
CA ALA A 36 2.58 -7.93 -2.33
C ALA A 36 2.89 -8.64 -1.00
N GLU A 37 2.51 -9.90 -0.86
CA GLU A 37 2.77 -10.69 0.36
C GLU A 37 4.27 -10.90 0.59
N ASN A 38 5.07 -10.91 -0.48
CA ASN A 38 6.53 -11.03 -0.41
C ASN A 38 7.24 -9.67 -0.46
N LEU A 39 6.73 -8.75 -1.28
CA LEU A 39 7.34 -7.43 -1.48
C LEU A 39 7.24 -6.56 -0.22
N ILE A 40 6.12 -6.60 0.52
CA ILE A 40 5.97 -5.77 1.71
C ILE A 40 6.96 -6.17 2.81
N PRO A 41 7.15 -7.45 3.18
CA PRO A 41 8.23 -7.86 4.07
C PRO A 41 9.62 -7.43 3.58
N LEU A 42 9.90 -7.57 2.27
CA LEU A 42 11.18 -7.13 1.70
C LEU A 42 11.41 -5.63 1.88
N ILE A 43 10.41 -4.80 1.60
CA ILE A 43 10.48 -3.34 1.79
C ILE A 43 10.80 -2.99 3.25
N LYS A 44 10.19 -3.69 4.22
CA LYS A 44 10.49 -3.46 5.65
C LYS A 44 11.91 -3.86 6.02
N ASN A 45 12.43 -4.92 5.41
CA ASN A 45 13.78 -5.42 5.65
C ASN A 45 14.83 -4.46 5.07
N ILE A 46 14.62 -3.91 3.87
CA ILE A 46 15.58 -3.02 3.22
C ILE A 46 15.48 -1.56 3.70
N CYS A 47 14.29 -1.10 4.10
CA CYS A 47 14.07 0.29 4.52
C CYS A 47 14.08 0.44 6.05
N LEU A 48 15.24 0.18 6.67
CA LEU A 48 15.40 0.10 8.13
C LEU A 48 14.94 1.36 8.88
N ASP A 49 15.23 2.56 8.36
CA ASP A 49 14.93 3.83 9.04
C ASP A 49 13.54 4.41 8.74
N SER A 50 12.80 3.79 7.81
CA SER A 50 11.54 4.34 7.35
C SER A 50 10.36 3.86 8.20
N LYS A 51 9.89 4.74 9.10
CA LYS A 51 8.64 4.51 9.86
C LYS A 51 7.44 4.24 8.94
N ILE A 52 7.39 4.88 7.76
CA ILE A 52 6.31 4.65 6.78
C ILE A 52 6.41 3.22 6.20
N ALA A 53 7.61 2.76 5.86
CA ALA A 53 7.83 1.41 5.33
C ALA A 53 7.47 0.34 6.37
N HIS A 54 7.92 0.51 7.62
CA HIS A 54 7.61 -0.43 8.71
C HIS A 54 6.11 -0.53 9.02
N ASN A 55 5.39 0.59 8.87
CA ASN A 55 3.93 0.64 9.02
C ASN A 55 3.15 0.31 7.75
N LEU A 56 3.83 -0.01 6.65
CA LEU A 56 3.18 -0.41 5.41
C LEU A 56 2.54 -1.79 5.59
N SER A 57 1.29 -1.90 5.13
CA SER A 57 0.56 -3.16 5.04
C SER A 57 -0.28 -3.13 3.77
N LEU A 58 0.01 -4.06 2.87
CA LEU A 58 -0.66 -4.19 1.59
C LEU A 58 -0.82 -5.67 1.29
N ALA A 59 -2.08 -6.10 1.16
CA ALA A 59 -2.44 -7.45 0.79
C ALA A 59 -3.09 -7.46 -0.58
N ARG A 60 -3.11 -8.63 -1.24
CA ARG A 60 -3.78 -8.83 -2.54
C ARG A 60 -5.19 -8.24 -2.58
N SER A 61 -6.01 -8.54 -1.57
CA SER A 61 -7.40 -8.08 -1.49
C SER A 61 -7.51 -6.55 -1.45
N LYS A 62 -6.56 -5.88 -0.79
CA LYS A 62 -6.49 -4.43 -0.70
C LYS A 62 -6.05 -3.80 -2.02
N CYS A 63 -5.08 -4.40 -2.73
CA CYS A 63 -4.72 -3.97 -4.09
C CYS A 63 -5.94 -4.03 -5.03
N THR A 64 -6.66 -5.15 -5.05
CA THR A 64 -7.88 -5.30 -5.87
C THR A 64 -8.91 -4.22 -5.57
N LYS A 65 -9.15 -3.92 -4.29
CA LYS A 65 -10.11 -2.89 -3.88
C LYS A 65 -9.68 -1.51 -4.36
N ILE A 66 -8.42 -1.15 -4.15
CA ILE A 66 -7.86 0.15 -4.55
C ILE A 66 -7.97 0.35 -6.06
N VAL A 67 -7.55 -0.64 -6.84
CA VAL A 67 -7.60 -0.57 -8.32
C VAL A 67 -9.05 -0.42 -8.79
N LYS A 68 -9.99 -1.20 -8.26
CA LYS A 68 -11.42 -1.05 -8.56
C LYS A 68 -11.94 0.35 -8.25
N GLU A 69 -11.56 0.94 -7.12
CA GLU A 69 -11.95 2.30 -6.74
C GLU A 69 -11.34 3.35 -7.68
N ILE A 70 -10.09 3.19 -8.11
CA ILE A 70 -9.42 4.07 -9.07
C ILE A 70 -10.13 4.00 -10.43
N ILE A 71 -10.38 2.80 -10.96
CA ILE A 71 -11.10 2.58 -12.22
C ILE A 71 -12.52 3.18 -12.14
N ALA A 72 -13.24 2.95 -11.04
CA ALA A 72 -14.58 3.49 -10.84
C ALA A 72 -14.58 5.03 -10.79
N LYS A 73 -13.57 5.66 -10.19
CA LYS A 73 -13.42 7.12 -10.19
C LYS A 73 -13.07 7.66 -11.58
N GLY A 74 -12.25 6.95 -12.35
CA GLY A 74 -11.95 7.31 -13.74
C GLY A 74 -13.20 7.29 -14.62
N LYS A 75 -14.04 6.25 -14.48
CA LYS A 75 -15.31 6.13 -15.23
C LYS A 75 -16.38 7.16 -14.87
N ARG A 76 -16.39 7.72 -13.65
CA ARG A 76 -17.37 8.74 -13.23
C ARG A 76 -17.04 10.16 -13.72
N LYS A 77 -15.82 10.38 -14.22
CA LYS A 77 -15.38 11.69 -14.73
C LYS A 77 -15.52 11.81 -16.26
N ASN A 78 -16.10 10.80 -16.91
CA ASN A 78 -16.38 10.76 -18.35
C ASN A 78 -17.90 10.74 -18.57
#